data_AF-A0A553Q2M0-F1
#
_entry.id   AF-A0A553Q2M0-F1
#
_cell.length_a   1.000
_cell.length_b   1.000
_cell.length_c   1.000
_cell.angle_alpha   90.00
_cell.angle_beta   90.00
_cell.angle_gamma   90.00
#
_symmetry.space_group_name_H-M   'P 1'
#
loop_
_entity.id
_entity.type
_entity.pdbx_description
1 polymer ?
#
loop_
_entity_poly.entity_id
_entity_poly.type
_entity_poly.pdbx_seq_one_letter_code
_entity_poly.pdbx_strand_id
1 'polypeptide(L)'
;MFYFQGTQVKDVTIKADAPNSLLLDKHADYIAAYGSKKDDYEYTLSEYLRMSGIYWGLTVMDLMGQLSRMNRDEIIEFIKSCQHDCGGIGASIGHDPHLLYTLSAVQILSLYDSVNSIDVDKVVEYVKGLQQEDGSFAGDKWGTFSYFYVGKLDVIKMEKAVEFVLSCMNFDGGFGCRPGSESHAGQIYCCTGFLSVTGQLHQVNADLLGWWLCERQLPSGGLNGRPEKVLGSLHLKAMV
;
A
#
# COMPACT_ATOMS: atom_id res chain seq x y z
N MET A 1 -44.15 6.73 -21.05
CA MET A 1 -42.93 7.38 -20.53
C MET A 1 -42.28 6.35 -19.60
N PHE A 2 -41.33 5.57 -20.10
CA PHE A 2 -40.64 4.57 -19.28
C PHE A 2 -39.65 5.32 -18.39
N TYR A 3 -39.93 5.38 -17.09
CA TYR A 3 -38.92 5.73 -16.10
C TYR A 3 -37.89 4.60 -16.11
N PHE A 4 -36.73 4.84 -16.73
CA PHE A 4 -35.53 4.08 -16.40
C PHE A 4 -35.22 4.41 -14.94
N GLN A 5 -35.66 3.58 -13.99
CA GLN A 5 -35.01 3.53 -12.70
C GLN A 5 -33.61 2.99 -12.96
N GLY A 6 -32.64 3.90 -13.10
CA GLY A 6 -31.23 3.53 -13.13
C GLY A 6 -30.88 2.69 -11.90
N THR A 7 -29.82 1.88 -12.02
CA THR A 7 -29.30 1.08 -10.93
C THR A 7 -29.12 1.95 -9.68
N GLN A 8 -29.56 1.46 -8.52
CA GLN A 8 -29.43 2.21 -7.26
C GLN A 8 -27.95 2.44 -6.95
N VAL A 9 -27.53 3.71 -6.96
CA VAL A 9 -26.16 4.09 -6.59
C VAL A 9 -25.92 3.69 -5.14
N LYS A 10 -24.91 2.84 -4.93
CA LYS A 10 -24.50 2.40 -3.58
C LYS A 10 -23.63 3.48 -2.94
N ASP A 11 -24.26 4.33 -2.15
CA ASP A 11 -23.60 5.41 -1.42
C ASP A 11 -24.10 5.49 0.03
N VAL A 12 -23.38 6.21 0.88
CA VAL A 12 -23.75 6.44 2.28
C VAL A 12 -24.37 7.81 2.46
N THR A 13 -25.32 7.92 3.39
CA THR A 13 -25.83 9.23 3.82
C THR A 13 -25.04 9.70 5.03
N ILE A 14 -24.33 10.82 4.89
CA ILE A 14 -23.63 11.47 6.00
C ILE A 14 -24.67 12.08 6.94
N LYS A 15 -24.59 11.72 8.23
CA LYS A 15 -25.49 12.28 9.26
C LYS A 15 -25.15 13.75 9.52
N ALA A 16 -26.15 14.54 9.87
CA ALA A 16 -25.97 15.97 10.16
C ALA A 16 -25.06 16.25 11.38
N ASP A 17 -24.93 15.28 12.30
CA ASP A 17 -24.07 15.34 13.48
C ASP A 17 -22.67 14.72 13.25
N ALA A 18 -22.33 14.39 12.01
CA ALA A 18 -21.01 13.85 11.69
C ALA A 18 -19.90 14.87 12.00
N PRO A 19 -18.72 14.41 12.46
CA PRO A 19 -17.57 15.29 12.68
C PRO A 19 -17.21 16.06 11.39
N ASN A 20 -17.08 17.38 11.51
CA ASN A 20 -16.78 18.29 10.39
C ASN A 20 -15.46 19.08 10.60
N SER A 21 -14.69 18.70 11.61
CA SER A 21 -13.38 19.28 11.92
C SER A 21 -12.34 18.17 12.07
N LEU A 22 -11.08 18.50 11.76
CA LEU A 22 -9.96 17.57 11.90
C LEU A 22 -9.55 17.49 13.38
N LEU A 23 -9.61 16.28 13.95
CA LEU A 23 -9.37 16.05 15.38
C LEU A 23 -7.96 15.48 15.61
N LEU A 24 -6.92 16.22 15.22
CA LEU A 24 -5.52 15.77 15.22
C LEU A 24 -5.08 15.16 16.56
N ASP A 25 -5.33 15.85 17.68
CA ASP A 25 -4.90 15.37 18.99
C ASP A 25 -5.54 14.01 19.34
N LYS A 26 -6.83 13.83 19.02
CA LYS A 26 -7.53 12.56 19.24
C LYS A 26 -6.95 11.44 18.38
N HIS A 27 -6.55 11.74 17.13
CA HIS A 27 -5.91 10.77 16.26
C HIS A 27 -4.52 10.38 16.78
N ALA A 28 -3.70 11.35 17.18
CA ALA A 28 -2.38 11.10 17.74
C ALA A 28 -2.45 10.29 19.05
N ASP A 29 -3.38 10.64 19.94
CA ASP A 29 -3.60 9.92 21.20
C ASP A 29 -4.09 8.49 20.97
N TYR A 30 -4.99 8.28 20.02
CA TYR A 30 -5.47 6.95 19.65
C TYR A 30 -4.32 6.05 19.17
N ILE A 31 -3.48 6.54 18.25
CA ILE A 31 -2.38 5.77 17.69
C ILE A 31 -1.28 5.51 18.74
N ALA A 32 -0.93 6.52 19.54
CA ALA A 32 0.04 6.35 20.62
C ALA A 32 -0.44 5.32 21.66
N ALA A 33 -1.74 5.31 22.00
CA ALA A 33 -2.32 4.33 22.90
C ALA A 33 -2.38 2.92 22.30
N TYR A 34 -2.62 2.79 20.99
CA TYR A 34 -2.68 1.50 20.30
C TYR A 34 -1.37 0.71 20.44
N GLY A 35 -0.21 1.39 20.37
CA GLY A 35 1.10 0.75 20.57
C GLY A 35 1.38 0.25 22.00
N SER A 36 0.64 0.74 23.00
CA SER A 36 0.84 0.38 24.42
C SER A 36 -0.01 -0.79 24.90
N LYS A 37 -1.07 -1.15 24.17
CA LYS A 37 -2.02 -2.21 24.56
C LYS A 37 -1.62 -3.55 23.94
N LYS A 38 -0.59 -4.19 24.51
CA LYS A 38 -0.02 -5.45 24.00
C LYS A 38 -0.84 -6.70 24.35
N ASP A 39 -1.72 -6.61 25.35
CA ASP A 39 -2.48 -7.76 25.87
C ASP A 39 -3.89 -7.90 25.26
N ASP A 40 -4.20 -7.14 24.21
CA ASP A 40 -5.54 -7.17 23.60
C ASP A 40 -5.70 -8.32 22.60
N TYR A 41 -6.90 -8.90 22.53
CA TYR A 41 -7.24 -10.00 21.63
C TYR A 41 -7.07 -9.58 20.16
N GLU A 42 -7.39 -8.32 19.83
CA GLU A 42 -7.17 -7.75 18.50
C GLU A 42 -5.69 -7.72 18.11
N TYR A 43 -4.79 -7.48 19.07
CA TYR A 43 -3.34 -7.47 18.83
C TYR A 43 -2.85 -8.83 18.34
N THR A 44 -3.38 -9.91 18.90
CA THR A 44 -3.07 -11.29 18.49
C THR A 44 -3.68 -11.62 17.12
N LEU A 45 -4.95 -11.24 16.89
CA LEU A 45 -5.63 -11.53 15.62
C LEU A 45 -5.02 -10.79 14.42
N SER A 46 -4.48 -9.59 14.61
CA SER A 46 -3.85 -8.82 13.55
C SER A 46 -2.35 -9.07 13.40
N GLU A 47 -1.81 -10.12 14.05
CA GLU A 47 -0.38 -10.39 14.03
C GLU A 47 0.18 -10.60 12.62
N TYR A 48 -0.59 -11.28 11.76
CA TYR A 48 -0.20 -11.57 10.38
C TYR A 48 -0.05 -10.32 9.50
N LEU A 49 -0.45 -9.13 9.97
CA LEU A 49 -0.28 -7.85 9.28
C LEU A 49 0.46 -6.80 10.12
N ARG A 50 1.10 -7.22 11.23
CA ARG A 50 1.65 -6.33 12.25
C ARG A 50 2.67 -5.33 11.70
N MET A 51 3.60 -5.78 10.85
CA MET A 51 4.57 -4.90 10.20
C MET A 51 3.91 -3.75 9.42
N SER A 52 2.88 -4.07 8.63
CA SER A 52 2.11 -3.05 7.88
C SER A 52 1.32 -2.14 8.81
N GLY A 53 0.76 -2.69 9.90
CA GLY A 53 0.08 -1.92 10.94
C GLY A 53 1.00 -0.88 11.60
N ILE A 54 2.23 -1.28 11.94
CA ILE A 54 3.26 -0.38 12.46
C ILE A 54 3.58 0.70 11.43
N TYR A 55 3.78 0.34 10.16
CA TYR A 55 4.03 1.31 9.09
C TYR A 55 2.92 2.37 9.00
N TRP A 56 1.65 1.96 9.02
CA TRP A 56 0.52 2.90 8.97
C TRP A 56 0.50 3.82 10.19
N GLY A 57 0.68 3.25 11.39
CA GLY A 57 0.71 4.00 12.65
C GLY A 57 1.85 5.02 12.69
N LEU A 58 3.05 4.63 12.27
CA LEU A 58 4.19 5.54 12.24
C LEU A 58 4.06 6.62 11.18
N THR A 59 3.61 6.26 9.97
CA THR A 59 3.45 7.24 8.87
C THR A 59 2.42 8.30 9.24
N VAL A 60 1.29 7.92 9.85
CA VAL A 60 0.29 8.92 10.27
C VAL A 60 0.81 9.79 11.41
N MET A 61 1.58 9.23 12.36
CA MET A 61 2.19 10.01 13.43
C MET A 61 3.23 11.00 12.89
N ASP A 62 4.00 10.60 11.88
CA ASP A 62 4.95 11.49 11.21
C ASP A 62 4.26 12.61 10.44
N LEU A 63 3.20 12.28 9.68
CA LEU A 63 2.35 13.28 9.01
C LEU A 63 1.72 14.29 9.97
N MET A 64 1.47 13.88 11.23
CA MET A 64 0.97 14.77 12.30
C MET A 64 2.08 15.49 13.07
N GLY A 65 3.37 15.26 12.75
CA GLY A 65 4.51 15.83 13.48
C GLY A 65 4.68 15.27 14.89
N GLN A 66 4.17 14.06 15.15
CA GLN A 66 4.11 13.41 16.46
C GLN A 66 4.91 12.10 16.51
N LEU A 67 5.77 11.83 15.53
CA LEU A 67 6.55 10.57 15.45
C LEU A 67 7.38 10.28 16.72
N SER A 68 7.84 11.33 17.41
CA SER A 68 8.60 11.23 18.67
C SER A 68 7.84 10.58 19.83
N ARG A 69 6.51 10.44 19.73
CA ARG A 69 5.68 9.73 20.72
C ARG A 69 5.78 8.22 20.59
N MET A 70 6.37 7.71 19.50
CA MET A 70 6.46 6.29 19.19
C MET A 70 7.81 5.71 19.64
N ASN A 71 7.82 4.45 20.08
CA ASN A 71 9.04 3.81 20.59
C ASN A 71 9.95 3.33 19.45
N ARG A 72 10.82 4.21 18.97
CA ARG A 72 11.73 3.95 17.86
C ARG A 72 12.58 2.69 18.07
N ASP A 73 13.24 2.57 19.22
CA ASP A 73 14.23 1.50 19.43
C ASP A 73 13.57 0.12 19.52
N GLU A 74 12.41 0.04 20.16
CA GLU A 74 11.62 -1.19 20.21
C GLU A 74 11.16 -1.62 18.80
N ILE A 75 10.74 -0.67 17.97
CA ILE A 75 10.28 -0.96 16.61
C ILE A 75 11.44 -1.41 15.73
N ILE A 76 12.62 -0.78 15.84
CA ILE A 76 13.81 -1.20 15.09
C ILE A 76 14.24 -2.62 15.50
N GLU A 77 14.26 -2.93 16.80
CA GLU A 77 14.57 -4.28 17.27
C GLU A 77 13.53 -5.31 16.79
N PHE A 78 12.24 -4.96 16.78
CA PHE A 78 11.20 -5.80 16.21
C PHE A 78 11.45 -6.09 14.72
N ILE A 79 11.76 -5.06 13.92
CA ILE A 79 12.05 -5.23 12.48
C ILE A 79 13.24 -6.15 12.26
N LYS A 80 14.32 -5.96 13.02
CA LYS A 80 15.52 -6.82 12.96
C LYS A 80 15.18 -8.28 13.25
N SER A 81 14.36 -8.52 14.27
CA SER A 81 13.93 -9.88 14.64
C SER A 81 13.01 -10.55 13.61
N CYS A 82 12.44 -9.77 12.67
CA CYS A 82 11.58 -10.27 11.60
C CYS A 82 12.33 -10.52 10.28
N GLN A 83 13.63 -10.20 10.18
CA GLN A 83 14.42 -10.48 8.99
C GLN A 83 14.87 -11.95 8.97
N HIS A 84 14.62 -12.63 7.86
CA HIS A 84 15.00 -14.02 7.65
C HIS A 84 16.38 -14.15 6.98
N ASP A 85 16.98 -15.34 7.04
CA ASP A 85 18.27 -15.63 6.40
C ASP A 85 18.29 -15.38 4.90
N CYS A 86 17.13 -15.56 4.23
CA CYS A 86 16.94 -15.27 2.81
C CYS A 86 16.86 -13.77 2.50
N GLY A 87 16.83 -12.90 3.51
CA GLY A 87 16.77 -11.44 3.39
C GLY A 87 15.40 -10.82 3.51
N GLY A 88 14.34 -11.57 3.18
CA GLY A 88 12.97 -11.11 3.30
C GLY A 88 12.54 -10.91 4.76
N ILE A 89 11.55 -10.04 4.96
CA ILE A 89 11.04 -9.70 6.29
C ILE A 89 9.59 -10.18 6.42
N GLY A 90 9.27 -10.82 7.54
CA GLY A 90 7.93 -11.31 7.89
C GLY A 90 7.03 -10.25 8.52
N ALA A 91 5.73 -10.55 8.66
CA ALA A 91 4.78 -9.64 9.31
C ALA A 91 5.04 -9.47 10.80
N SER A 92 5.52 -10.54 11.44
CA SER A 92 5.85 -10.64 12.86
C SER A 92 6.88 -11.76 13.04
N ILE A 93 7.44 -11.88 14.25
CA ILE A 93 8.41 -12.90 14.61
C ILE A 93 7.81 -14.29 14.36
N GLY A 94 8.51 -15.11 13.57
CA GLY A 94 8.10 -16.48 13.23
C GLY A 94 7.13 -16.60 12.06
N HIS A 95 6.69 -15.49 11.45
CA HIS A 95 5.87 -15.51 10.24
C HIS A 95 6.75 -15.56 8.99
N ASP A 96 6.26 -16.15 7.91
CA ASP A 96 7.03 -16.26 6.66
C ASP A 96 7.37 -14.88 6.05
N PRO A 97 8.55 -14.74 5.42
CA PRO A 97 8.94 -13.50 4.76
C PRO A 97 8.10 -13.25 3.51
N HIS A 98 7.67 -12.00 3.33
CA HIS A 98 6.88 -11.59 2.17
C HIS A 98 7.27 -10.17 1.73
N LEU A 99 7.15 -9.90 0.43
CA LEU A 99 7.53 -8.64 -0.20
C LEU A 99 6.75 -7.44 0.40
N LEU A 100 5.48 -7.64 0.74
CA LEU A 100 4.63 -6.65 1.42
C LEU A 100 5.20 -6.17 2.76
N TYR A 101 5.66 -7.09 3.60
CA TYR A 101 6.19 -6.75 4.93
C TYR A 101 7.63 -6.27 4.84
N THR A 102 8.39 -6.76 3.85
CA THR A 102 9.69 -6.22 3.47
C THR A 102 9.57 -4.75 3.07
N LEU A 103 8.57 -4.38 2.25
CA LEU A 103 8.28 -2.98 1.91
C LEU A 103 7.98 -2.15 3.16
N SER A 104 7.04 -2.63 3.98
CA SER A 104 6.60 -1.91 5.18
C SER A 104 7.76 -1.67 6.14
N ALA A 105 8.62 -2.67 6.35
CA ALA A 105 9.81 -2.55 7.18
C ALA A 105 10.81 -1.52 6.61
N VAL A 106 11.12 -1.58 5.31
CA VAL A 106 12.04 -0.61 4.68
C VAL A 106 11.49 0.81 4.76
N GLN A 107 10.18 1.01 4.60
CA GLN A 107 9.52 2.30 4.77
C GLN A 107 9.63 2.82 6.21
N ILE A 108 9.38 1.97 7.21
CA ILE A 108 9.56 2.33 8.64
C ILE A 108 11.01 2.74 8.92
N LEU A 109 11.98 1.95 8.45
CA LEU A 109 13.38 2.26 8.66
C LEU A 109 13.80 3.55 7.92
N SER A 110 13.18 3.84 6.77
CA SER A 110 13.41 5.09 6.04
C SER A 110 12.85 6.30 6.80
N LEU A 111 11.66 6.18 7.43
CA LEU A 111 11.11 7.23 8.31
C LEU A 111 12.05 7.55 9.49
N TYR A 112 12.76 6.53 10.00
CA TYR A 112 13.71 6.70 11.10
C TYR A 112 15.17 6.93 10.67
N ASP A 113 15.45 7.09 9.37
CA ASP A 113 16.81 7.16 8.81
C ASP A 113 17.73 6.04 9.35
N SER A 114 17.21 4.82 9.38
CA SER A 114 17.80 3.66 10.06
C SER A 114 17.83 2.41 9.19
N VAL A 115 17.81 2.56 7.85
CA VAL A 115 17.80 1.43 6.90
C VAL A 115 19.00 0.49 7.09
N ASN A 116 20.13 1.01 7.56
CA ASN A 116 21.34 0.22 7.85
C ASN A 116 21.22 -0.69 9.09
N SER A 117 20.08 -0.69 9.80
CA SER A 117 19.87 -1.58 10.95
C SER A 117 19.57 -3.04 10.55
N ILE A 118 19.26 -3.28 9.27
CA ILE A 118 19.01 -4.60 8.69
C ILE A 118 20.08 -4.95 7.64
N ASP A 119 20.16 -6.23 7.25
CA ASP A 119 21.01 -6.65 6.14
C ASP A 119 20.38 -6.24 4.81
N VAL A 120 20.74 -5.04 4.34
CA VAL A 120 20.19 -4.42 3.11
C VAL A 120 20.55 -5.25 1.88
N ASP A 121 21.74 -5.82 1.82
CA ASP A 121 22.19 -6.57 0.65
C ASP A 121 21.41 -7.88 0.53
N LYS A 122 21.10 -8.54 1.64
CA LYS A 122 20.16 -9.68 1.62
C LYS A 122 18.74 -9.27 1.23
N VAL A 123 18.23 -8.12 1.67
CA VAL A 123 16.91 -7.63 1.21
C VAL A 123 16.92 -7.45 -0.31
N VAL A 124 17.99 -6.89 -0.86
CA VAL A 124 18.13 -6.70 -2.32
C VAL A 124 18.14 -8.03 -3.05
N GLU A 125 18.91 -9.02 -2.58
CA GLU A 125 18.93 -10.36 -3.18
C GLU A 125 17.59 -11.09 -3.05
N TYR A 126 16.87 -10.92 -1.93
CA TYR A 126 15.51 -11.45 -1.75
C TYR A 126 14.55 -10.89 -2.81
N VAL A 127 14.50 -9.57 -2.96
CA VAL A 127 13.63 -8.90 -3.94
C VAL A 127 13.99 -9.33 -5.36
N LYS A 128 15.28 -9.34 -5.70
CA LYS A 128 15.77 -9.77 -7.00
C LYS A 128 15.39 -11.21 -7.32
N GLY A 129 15.48 -12.11 -6.34
CA GLY A 129 15.10 -13.51 -6.48
C GLY A 129 13.60 -13.73 -6.72
N LEU A 130 12.76 -12.73 -6.46
CA LEU A 130 11.31 -12.79 -6.70
C LEU A 130 10.89 -12.33 -8.10
N GLN A 131 11.79 -11.73 -8.88
CA GLN A 131 11.48 -11.31 -10.25
C GLN A 131 11.34 -12.53 -11.17
N GLN A 132 10.25 -12.58 -11.93
CA GLN A 132 9.92 -13.63 -12.89
C GLN A 132 10.46 -13.32 -14.28
N GLU A 133 10.42 -14.30 -15.19
CA GLU A 133 10.90 -14.15 -16.57
C GLU A 133 10.15 -13.08 -17.37
N ASP A 134 8.85 -12.94 -17.12
CA ASP A 134 7.98 -11.94 -17.74
C ASP A 134 8.16 -10.52 -17.15
N GLY A 135 9.01 -10.37 -16.13
CA GLY A 135 9.28 -9.12 -15.44
C GLY A 135 8.42 -8.86 -14.21
N SER A 136 7.40 -9.68 -13.97
CA SER A 136 6.57 -9.59 -12.77
C SER A 136 7.33 -9.96 -11.49
N PHE A 137 6.74 -9.67 -10.34
CA PHE A 137 7.28 -10.03 -9.03
C PHE A 137 6.33 -10.93 -8.26
N ALA A 138 6.85 -12.05 -7.79
CA ALA A 138 6.19 -12.85 -6.76
C ALA A 138 6.30 -12.15 -5.40
N GLY A 139 5.31 -12.32 -4.54
CA GLY A 139 5.27 -11.75 -3.19
C GLY A 139 6.06 -12.59 -2.19
N ASP A 140 6.23 -13.88 -2.49
CA ASP A 140 7.04 -14.84 -1.75
C ASP A 140 7.36 -16.04 -2.65
N LYS A 141 7.95 -17.09 -2.07
CA LYS A 141 8.26 -18.36 -2.75
C LYS A 141 7.03 -19.10 -3.32
N TRP A 142 5.80 -18.69 -2.98
CA TRP A 142 4.55 -19.32 -3.39
C TRP A 142 3.81 -18.57 -4.51
N GLY A 143 4.30 -17.40 -4.94
CA GLY A 143 3.89 -16.80 -6.22
C GLY A 143 2.72 -15.81 -6.20
N THR A 144 2.39 -15.19 -5.07
CA THR A 144 1.32 -14.17 -5.01
C THR A 144 1.84 -12.82 -5.52
N PHE A 145 1.31 -12.27 -6.62
CA PHE A 145 1.88 -11.09 -7.28
C PHE A 145 1.83 -9.84 -6.41
N SER A 146 2.93 -9.09 -6.35
CA SER A 146 3.01 -7.83 -5.61
C SER A 146 3.79 -6.81 -6.42
N TYR A 147 3.23 -5.60 -6.58
CA TYR A 147 3.94 -4.47 -7.17
C TYR A 147 4.89 -3.91 -6.12
N PHE A 148 6.18 -3.87 -6.42
CA PHE A 148 7.19 -3.46 -5.47
C PHE A 148 8.24 -2.55 -6.09
N TYR A 149 8.77 -1.68 -5.25
CA TYR A 149 9.95 -0.89 -5.52
C TYR A 149 10.76 -0.69 -4.24
N VAL A 150 12.08 -0.89 -4.29
CA VAL A 150 13.05 -0.39 -3.32
C VAL A 150 14.16 0.31 -4.09
N GLY A 151 14.63 1.45 -3.54
CA GLY A 151 15.49 2.45 -4.19
C GLY A 151 16.84 2.01 -4.76
N LYS A 152 17.20 0.72 -4.72
CA LYS A 152 18.35 0.16 -5.45
C LYS A 152 17.86 -0.47 -6.75
N LEU A 153 17.66 0.39 -7.75
CA LEU A 153 17.14 0.08 -9.08
C LEU A 153 18.02 -0.86 -9.91
N ASP A 154 19.33 -0.84 -9.68
CA ASP A 154 20.32 -1.38 -10.63
C ASP A 154 20.43 -2.91 -10.66
N VAL A 155 19.76 -3.60 -9.73
CA VAL A 155 19.85 -5.06 -9.57
C VAL A 155 18.68 -5.84 -10.19
N ILE A 156 17.63 -5.14 -10.60
CA ILE A 156 16.40 -5.69 -11.16
C ILE A 156 16.38 -5.47 -12.67
N LYS A 157 15.79 -6.39 -13.44
CA LYS A 157 15.54 -6.18 -14.88
C LYS A 157 14.41 -5.16 -15.05
N MET A 158 14.76 -3.88 -15.03
CA MET A 158 13.81 -2.78 -14.94
C MET A 158 12.90 -2.69 -16.16
N GLU A 159 13.46 -2.86 -17.36
CA GLU A 159 12.72 -2.80 -18.62
C GLU A 159 11.62 -3.87 -18.63
N LYS A 160 11.93 -5.08 -18.17
CA LYS A 160 10.97 -6.18 -18.05
C LYS A 160 9.86 -5.88 -17.04
N ALA A 161 10.22 -5.31 -15.89
CA ALA A 161 9.23 -4.92 -14.88
C ALA A 161 8.27 -3.83 -15.41
N VAL A 162 8.80 -2.84 -16.14
CA VAL A 162 8.00 -1.81 -16.81
C VAL A 162 7.09 -2.42 -17.88
N GLU A 163 7.61 -3.29 -18.75
CA GLU A 163 6.82 -4.03 -19.75
C GLU A 163 5.65 -4.79 -19.10
N PHE A 164 5.90 -5.48 -17.99
CA PHE A 164 4.86 -6.21 -17.27
C PHE A 164 3.77 -5.28 -16.72
N VAL A 165 4.15 -4.20 -16.05
CA VAL A 165 3.18 -3.23 -15.49
C VAL A 165 2.33 -2.62 -16.59
N LEU A 166 2.92 -2.24 -17.72
CA LEU A 166 2.19 -1.70 -18.87
C LEU A 166 1.25 -2.74 -19.49
N SER A 167 1.62 -4.02 -19.50
CA SER A 167 0.74 -5.10 -19.96
C SER A 167 -0.50 -5.31 -19.06
N CYS A 168 -0.51 -4.73 -17.85
CA CYS A 168 -1.68 -4.70 -16.96
C CYS A 168 -2.61 -3.50 -17.19
N MET A 169 -2.26 -2.58 -18.10
CA MET A 169 -3.09 -1.43 -18.46
C MET A 169 -4.31 -1.86 -19.27
N ASN A 170 -5.49 -1.32 -18.94
CA ASN A 170 -6.77 -1.69 -19.52
C ASN A 170 -7.30 -0.62 -20.50
N PHE A 171 -8.40 -0.97 -21.18
CA PHE A 171 -9.08 -0.10 -22.15
C PHE A 171 -9.58 1.22 -21.54
N ASP A 172 -9.79 1.27 -20.23
CA ASP A 172 -10.25 2.44 -19.48
C ASP A 172 -9.10 3.27 -18.90
N GLY A 173 -7.86 2.98 -19.31
CA GLY A 173 -6.64 3.62 -18.82
C GLY A 173 -6.19 3.16 -17.43
N GLY A 174 -7.01 2.36 -16.73
CA GLY A 174 -6.69 1.80 -15.41
C GLY A 174 -5.79 0.57 -15.48
N PHE A 175 -5.49 0.01 -14.31
CA PHE A 175 -4.63 -1.15 -14.16
C PHE A 175 -5.27 -2.24 -13.31
N GLY A 176 -5.11 -3.49 -13.73
CA GLY A 176 -5.47 -4.68 -12.97
C GLY A 176 -4.27 -5.29 -12.23
N CYS A 177 -4.47 -6.43 -11.56
CA CYS A 177 -3.41 -7.11 -10.81
C CYS A 177 -2.48 -7.99 -11.67
N ARG A 178 -2.94 -8.36 -12.86
CA ARG A 178 -2.24 -9.13 -13.90
C ARG A 178 -2.84 -8.75 -15.27
N PRO A 179 -2.19 -9.06 -16.40
CA PRO A 179 -2.75 -8.79 -17.71
C PRO A 179 -4.17 -9.33 -17.88
N GLY A 180 -5.09 -8.47 -18.33
CA GLY A 180 -6.51 -8.79 -18.49
C GLY A 180 -7.36 -8.72 -17.22
N SER A 181 -6.79 -8.37 -16.06
CA SER A 181 -7.56 -8.18 -14.83
C SER A 181 -8.26 -6.81 -14.81
N GLU A 182 -9.44 -6.74 -14.19
CA GLU A 182 -10.24 -5.51 -14.07
C GLU A 182 -9.48 -4.35 -13.40
N SER A 183 -9.70 -3.13 -13.88
CA SER A 183 -9.18 -1.90 -13.28
C SER A 183 -9.71 -1.68 -11.86
N HIS A 184 -8.80 -1.37 -10.94
CA HIS A 184 -9.15 -1.11 -9.55
C HIS A 184 -8.23 -0.06 -8.94
N ALA A 185 -8.76 0.84 -8.11
CA ALA A 185 -8.04 1.99 -7.57
C ALA A 185 -6.75 1.60 -6.82
N GLY A 186 -6.77 0.48 -6.08
CA GLY A 186 -5.58 -0.02 -5.40
C GLY A 186 -4.46 -0.44 -6.35
N GLN A 187 -4.80 -1.07 -7.48
CA GLN A 187 -3.85 -1.50 -8.50
C GLN A 187 -3.36 -0.31 -9.32
N ILE A 188 -4.24 0.65 -9.62
CA ILE A 188 -3.90 1.91 -10.27
C ILE A 188 -2.88 2.67 -9.43
N TYR A 189 -3.09 2.81 -8.12
CA TYR A 189 -2.12 3.42 -7.20
C TYR A 189 -0.75 2.76 -7.28
N CYS A 190 -0.72 1.42 -7.20
CA CYS A 190 0.55 0.68 -7.28
C CYS A 190 1.25 0.84 -8.64
N CYS A 191 0.52 0.74 -9.75
CA CYS A 191 1.10 0.81 -11.09
C CYS A 191 1.56 2.23 -11.45
N THR A 192 0.75 3.25 -11.16
CA THR A 192 1.14 4.65 -11.38
C THR A 192 2.30 5.07 -10.47
N GLY A 193 2.31 4.61 -9.21
CA GLY A 193 3.45 4.78 -8.31
C GLY A 193 4.72 4.14 -8.85
N PHE A 194 4.64 2.89 -9.34
CA PHE A 194 5.76 2.22 -9.98
C PHE A 194 6.27 2.98 -11.22
N LEU A 195 5.36 3.41 -12.10
CA LEU A 195 5.71 4.17 -13.31
C LEU A 195 6.29 5.55 -12.97
N SER A 196 5.84 6.20 -11.88
CA SER A 196 6.41 7.45 -11.37
C SER A 196 7.86 7.28 -10.98
N VAL A 197 8.12 6.28 -10.14
CA VAL A 197 9.46 6.02 -9.62
C VAL A 197 10.43 5.57 -10.71
N THR A 198 9.94 4.89 -11.75
CA THR A 198 10.75 4.46 -12.90
C THR A 198 10.84 5.49 -14.03
N GLY A 199 10.21 6.68 -13.88
CA GLY A 199 10.22 7.73 -14.90
C GLY A 199 9.37 7.45 -16.15
N GLN A 200 8.41 6.53 -16.04
CA GLN A 200 7.60 6.00 -17.14
C GLN A 200 6.15 6.52 -17.15
N LEU A 201 5.81 7.55 -16.36
CA LEU A 201 4.46 8.13 -16.35
C LEU A 201 3.99 8.66 -17.70
N HIS A 202 4.90 9.05 -18.59
CA HIS A 202 4.59 9.52 -19.93
C HIS A 202 3.90 8.45 -20.80
N GLN A 203 3.95 7.18 -20.40
CA GLN A 203 3.25 6.08 -21.08
C GLN A 203 1.78 5.94 -20.66
N VAL A 204 1.35 6.64 -19.60
CA VAL A 204 -0.03 6.61 -19.11
C VAL A 204 -0.87 7.67 -19.83
N ASN A 205 -2.05 7.28 -20.32
CA ASN A 205 -3.04 8.24 -20.81
C ASN A 205 -3.70 8.94 -19.62
N ALA A 206 -3.15 10.09 -19.23
CA ALA A 206 -3.56 10.84 -18.05
C ALA A 206 -5.02 11.32 -18.12
N ASP A 207 -5.51 11.72 -19.30
CA ASP A 207 -6.90 12.20 -19.45
C ASP A 207 -7.90 11.06 -19.27
N LEU A 208 -7.65 9.90 -19.88
CA LEU A 208 -8.52 8.74 -19.79
C LEU A 208 -8.53 8.16 -18.37
N LEU A 209 -7.36 7.97 -17.76
CA LEU A 209 -7.25 7.50 -16.40
C LEU A 209 -7.83 8.52 -15.40
N GLY A 210 -7.60 9.81 -15.64
CA GLY A 210 -8.16 10.91 -14.84
C GLY A 210 -9.68 10.90 -14.85
N TRP A 211 -10.30 10.63 -15.99
CA TRP A 211 -11.75 10.44 -16.08
C TRP A 211 -12.23 9.22 -15.28
N TRP A 212 -11.58 8.06 -15.43
CA TRP A 212 -11.95 6.85 -14.67
C TRP A 212 -11.87 7.07 -13.16
N LEU A 213 -10.81 7.78 -12.73
CA LEU A 213 -10.59 8.16 -11.34
C LEU A 213 -11.68 9.12 -10.88
N CYS A 214 -11.92 10.25 -11.53
CA CYS A 214 -12.88 11.24 -11.04
C CYS A 214 -14.31 10.67 -10.91
N GLU A 215 -14.69 9.72 -11.76
CA GLU A 215 -15.97 8.99 -11.68
C GLU A 215 -16.06 8.03 -10.47
N ARG A 216 -15.00 7.91 -9.64
CA ARG A 216 -15.06 7.22 -8.35
C ARG A 216 -15.73 8.04 -7.26
N GLN A 217 -15.90 9.35 -7.44
CA GLN A 217 -16.56 10.21 -6.47
C GLN A 217 -18.08 9.98 -6.45
N LEU A 218 -18.60 9.67 -5.27
CA LEU A 218 -20.03 9.48 -5.02
C LEU A 218 -20.67 10.78 -4.50
N PRO A 219 -22.02 10.91 -4.55
CA PRO A 219 -22.73 12.08 -4.03
C PRO A 219 -22.41 12.47 -2.58
N SER A 220 -22.05 11.51 -1.73
CA SER A 220 -21.58 11.73 -0.35
C SER A 220 -20.23 12.47 -0.28
N GLY A 221 -19.51 12.59 -1.40
CA GLY A 221 -18.16 13.14 -1.50
C GLY A 221 -17.05 12.10 -1.34
N GLY A 222 -17.37 10.88 -0.90
CA GLY A 222 -16.39 9.80 -0.77
C GLY A 222 -16.06 9.11 -2.09
N LEU A 223 -14.95 8.37 -2.10
CA LEU A 223 -14.44 7.65 -3.28
C LEU A 223 -14.61 6.14 -3.11
N ASN A 224 -15.04 5.44 -4.16
CA ASN A 224 -15.03 3.98 -4.22
C ASN A 224 -13.82 3.44 -5.01
N GLY A 225 -13.53 2.14 -4.86
CA GLY A 225 -12.37 1.52 -5.50
C GLY A 225 -12.57 1.10 -6.96
N ARG A 226 -13.82 0.99 -7.40
CA ARG A 226 -14.27 0.62 -8.75
C ARG A 226 -15.79 0.83 -8.87
N PRO A 227 -16.38 0.81 -10.08
CA PRO A 227 -17.82 0.96 -10.26
C PRO A 227 -18.66 0.02 -9.37
N GLU A 228 -19.85 0.48 -8.97
CA GLU A 228 -20.85 -0.30 -8.21
C GLU A 228 -20.42 -0.76 -6.80
N LYS A 229 -19.35 -0.17 -6.25
CA LYS A 229 -18.91 -0.38 -4.86
C LYS A 229 -19.22 0.84 -3.99
N VAL A 230 -19.44 0.58 -2.70
CA VAL A 230 -19.55 1.61 -1.68
C VAL A 230 -18.21 2.34 -1.51
N LEU A 231 -18.26 3.57 -1.00
CA LEU A 231 -17.06 4.31 -0.65
C LEU A 231 -16.19 3.56 0.36
N GLY A 232 -14.88 3.80 0.33
CA GLY A 232 -13.96 3.34 1.36
C GLY A 232 -12.79 4.30 1.51
N SER A 233 -12.44 4.67 2.75
CA SER A 233 -11.37 5.64 3.05
C SER A 233 -10.00 5.25 2.47
N LEU A 234 -9.76 3.96 2.26
CA LEU A 234 -8.54 3.44 1.64
C LEU A 234 -8.34 3.85 0.17
N HIS A 235 -9.41 4.24 -0.54
CA HIS A 235 -9.35 4.56 -1.98
C HIS A 235 -8.94 6.02 -2.27
N LEU A 236 -8.81 6.86 -1.24
CA LEU A 236 -8.24 8.22 -1.36
C LEU A 236 -6.77 8.21 -1.85
N LYS A 237 -6.05 7.10 -1.66
CA LYS A 237 -4.63 6.98 -2.03
C LYS A 237 -4.39 7.02 -3.54
N ALA A 238 -5.37 6.67 -4.38
CA ALA A 238 -5.18 6.51 -5.82
C ALA A 238 -5.26 7.81 -6.65
N MET A 239 -5.50 8.96 -6.02
CA MET A 239 -5.79 10.24 -6.69
C MET A 239 -4.80 11.37 -6.41
N VAL A 240 -3.76 11.12 -5.60
CA VAL A 240 -2.71 12.10 -5.27
C VAL A 240 -1.39 11.60 -5.83
#